data_AF-A0A975IFK6-F1
#
_entry.id   AF-A0A975IFK6-F1
#
_cell.length_a   1.000
_cell.length_b   1.000
_cell.length_c   1.000
_cell.angle_alpha   90.00
_cell.angle_beta   90.00
_cell.angle_gamma   90.00
#
_symmetry.space_group_name_H-M   'P 1'
#
loop_
_entity.id
_entity.type
_entity.pdbx_description
1 polymer ?
#
loop_
_entity_poly.entity_id
_entity_poly.type
_entity_poly.pdbx_seq_one_letter_code
_entity_poly.pdbx_strand_id
1 'polypeptide(L)' 'MNKTEKRIIELLIENPGYISVELAKQIGVTKRTIERSFKTLQEKKMIERIGSKRDGNWIVIR' A
#
# COMPACT_ATOMS: atom_id res chain seq x y z
N MET A 1 6.51 9.21 -8.91
CA MET A 1 5.60 8.78 -7.83
C MET A 1 4.38 9.68 -7.84
N ASN A 2 3.18 9.14 -7.99
CA ASN A 2 1.93 9.91 -8.06
C ASN A 2 1.40 10.28 -6.66
N LYS A 3 0.41 11.21 -6.55
CA LYS A 3 -0.11 11.66 -5.25
C LYS A 3 -0.66 10.51 -4.40
N THR A 4 -1.34 9.54 -5.01
CA THR A 4 -1.89 8.36 -4.34
C THR A 4 -0.81 7.44 -3.80
N GLU A 5 0.23 7.15 -4.59
CA GLU A 5 1.40 6.34 -4.20
C GLU A 5 2.12 6.97 -3.00
N LYS A 6 2.33 8.29 -3.01
CA LYS A 6 2.91 9.00 -1.85
C LYS A 6 2.08 8.78 -0.60
N ARG A 7 0.77 8.98 -0.72
CA ARG A 7 -0.16 8.84 0.42
C ARG A 7 -0.24 7.42 0.95
N ILE A 8 -0.18 6.42 0.06
CA ILE A 8 -0.10 5.00 0.46
C ILE A 8 1.15 4.76 1.29
N ILE A 9 2.31 5.24 0.84
CA ILE A 9 3.57 5.07 1.58
C ILE A 9 3.50 5.74 2.95
N GLU A 10 3.01 6.98 3.04
CA GLU A 10 2.82 7.68 4.32
C GLU A 10 1.96 6.86 5.29
N LEU A 11 0.82 6.35 4.83
CA LEU A 11 -0.07 5.53 5.66
C LEU A 11 0.57 4.19 6.05
N LEU A 12 1.33 3.55 5.15
CA LEU A 12 2.03 2.31 5.47
C LEU A 12 3.19 2.51 6.46
N ILE A 13 3.81 3.70 6.47
CA ILE A 13 4.81 4.07 7.49
C ILE A 13 4.13 4.23 8.85
N GLU A 14 2.94 4.84 8.89
CA GLU A 14 2.16 4.97 10.12
C GLU A 14 1.64 3.61 10.63
N ASN A 15 1.13 2.76 9.73
CA ASN A 15 0.66 1.43 10.06
C ASN A 15 0.86 0.44 8.88
N PRO A 16 1.86 -0.45 8.97
CA PRO A 16 2.12 -1.52 7.99
C PRO A 16 0.97 -2.51 7.79
N GLY A 17 0.01 -2.57 8.73
CA GLY A 17 -1.13 -3.48 8.71
C GLY A 17 -2.31 -3.00 7.87
N TYR A 18 -2.23 -1.82 7.26
CA TYR A 18 -3.33 -1.32 6.44
C TYR A 18 -3.64 -2.24 5.26
N ILE A 19 -4.93 -2.56 5.10
CA ILE A 19 -5.43 -3.32 3.96
C ILE A 19 -5.91 -2.38 2.85
N SER A 20 -5.96 -2.88 1.61
CA SER A 20 -6.31 -2.06 0.42
C SER A 20 -7.66 -1.34 0.53
N VAL A 21 -8.61 -1.89 1.29
CA VAL A 21 -9.94 -1.29 1.50
C VAL A 21 -9.87 -0.10 2.45
N GLU A 22 -9.03 -0.16 3.48
CA GLU A 22 -8.85 0.93 4.44
C GLU A 22 -8.10 2.10 3.80
N LEU A 23 -7.03 1.80 3.06
CA LEU A 23 -6.30 2.80 2.28
C LEU A 23 -7.20 3.48 1.25
N ALA A 24 -8.06 2.71 0.58
CA ALA A 24 -9.04 3.24 -0.37
C ALA A 24 -9.99 4.25 0.31
N LYS A 25 -10.51 3.93 1.50
CA LYS A 25 -11.36 4.84 2.29
C LYS A 25 -10.62 6.08 2.75
N GLN A 26 -9.41 5.91 3.30
CA GLN A 26 -8.56 7.00 3.78
C GLN A 26 -8.17 7.99 2.68
N ILE A 27 -7.85 7.48 1.49
CA ILE A 27 -7.38 8.30 0.36
C ILE A 27 -8.56 8.81 -0.49
N GLY A 28 -9.75 8.21 -0.36
CA GLY A 28 -10.92 8.56 -1.16
C GLY A 28 -10.86 8.02 -2.60
N VAL A 29 -10.29 6.83 -2.79
CA VAL A 29 -10.15 6.19 -4.11
C VAL A 29 -10.73 4.79 -4.10
N THR A 30 -10.86 4.17 -5.28
CA THR A 30 -11.33 2.78 -5.36
C THR A 30 -10.27 1.80 -4.89
N LYS A 31 -10.69 0.65 -4.35
CA LYS A 31 -9.79 -0.47 -4.01
C LYS A 31 -8.90 -0.88 -5.19
N ARG A 32 -9.46 -0.89 -6.41
CA ARG A 32 -8.74 -1.22 -7.66
C ARG A 32 -7.62 -0.22 -7.97
N THR A 33 -7.75 1.03 -7.54
CA THR A 33 -6.68 2.04 -7.65
C THR A 33 -5.53 1.68 -6.71
N ILE A 34 -5.84 1.37 -5.45
CA ILE A 34 -4.84 0.96 -4.45
C ILE A 34 -4.11 -0.32 -4.88
N GLU A 35 -4.83 -1.34 -5.34
CA GLU A 35 -4.22 -2.59 -5.81
C GLU A 35 -3.27 -2.37 -7.00
N ARG A 36 -3.63 -1.49 -7.94
CA ARG A 36 -2.74 -1.08 -9.03
C ARG A 36 -1.51 -0.34 -8.50
N SER A 37 -1.69 0.61 -7.60
CA SER A 37 -0.57 1.33 -6.97
C SER A 37 0.35 0.39 -6.19
N PHE A 38 -0.17 -0.57 -5.45
CA PHE A 38 0.64 -1.58 -4.77
C PHE A 38 1.48 -2.40 -5.73
N LYS A 39 0.88 -2.88 -6.83
CA LYS A 39 1.64 -3.60 -7.86
C LYS A 39 2.80 -2.75 -8.40
N THR A 40 2.52 -1.49 -8.75
CA THR A 40 3.56 -0.57 -9.24
C THR A 40 4.62 -0.24 -8.18
N LEU A 41 4.25 -0.05 -6.92
CA LEU A 41 5.20 0.21 -5.82
C LEU A 41 6.07 -1.01 -5.53
N GLN A 42 5.50 -2.21 -5.61
CA GLN A 42 6.23 -3.47 -5.45
C GLN A 42 7.21 -3.70 -6.62
N GLU A 43 6.78 -3.45 -7.86
CA GLU A 43 7.66 -3.49 -9.05
C GLU A 43 8.82 -2.50 -8.93
N LYS A 44 8.57 -1.32 -8.34
CA LYS A 44 9.60 -0.31 -8.02
C LYS A 44 10.44 -0.65 -6.80
N LYS A 45 10.21 -1.79 -6.14
CA LYS A 45 10.85 -2.22 -4.88
C LYS A 45 10.73 -1.20 -3.73
N MET A 46 9.66 -0.41 -3.73
CA MET A 46 9.38 0.57 -2.67
C MET A 46 8.58 -0.05 -1.51
N ILE A 47 7.83 -1.11 -1.79
CA ILE A 47 7.10 -1.85 -0.76
C ILE A 47 7.24 -3.35 -0.99
N GLU A 48 7.17 -4.12 0.07
CA GLU A 48 7.12 -5.57 0.03
C GLU A 48 6.07 -6.09 1.00
N ARG A 49 5.39 -7.17 0.60
CA ARG A 49 4.41 -7.83 1.46
C ARG A 49 5.10 -8.93 2.25
N ILE A 50 5.09 -8.83 3.58
CA ILE A 50 5.64 -9.83 4.48
C ILE A 50 4.51 -10.50 5.26
N GLY A 51 4.46 -11.82 5.26
CA GLY A 51 3.52 -12.62 6.05
C GLY A 51 2.58 -13.50 5.22
N SER A 52 1.61 -14.11 5.90
CA SER A 52 0.72 -15.12 5.30
C SER A 52 -0.23 -14.50 4.26
N LYS A 53 -0.90 -15.33 3.44
CA LYS A 53 -1.95 -14.83 2.52
C LYS A 53 -3.05 -14.05 3.26
N ARG A 54 -3.36 -14.41 4.51
CA ARG A 54 -4.41 -13.78 5.33
C ARG A 54 -3.91 -12.55 6.10
N ASP A 55 -2.73 -12.62 6.70
CA ASP A 55 -2.26 -11.65 7.71
C ASP A 55 -0.94 -10.99 7.31
N GLY A 56 -0.67 -10.91 6.00
CA GLY A 56 0.53 -10.27 5.48
C GLY A 56 0.43 -8.75 5.58
N ASN A 57 1.46 -8.15 6.17
CA ASN A 57 1.66 -6.71 6.30
C ASN A 57 2.46 -6.17 5.12
N TRP A 58 2.34 -4.87 4.86
CA TRP A 58 3.12 -4.17 3.86
C TRP A 58 4.23 -3.38 4.52
N ILE A 59 5.47 -3.69 4.15
CA ILE A 59 6.66 -2.98 4.64
C ILE A 59 7.15 -2.05 3.53
N VAL A 60 7.51 -0.83 3.91
CA VAL A 60 8.15 0.13 3.01
C VAL A 60 9.66 -0.13 2.99
N ILE A 61 10.20 -0.43 1.82
CA ILE A 61 11.62 -0.65 1.56
C ILE A 61 12.14 0.63 0.92
N ARG A 62 13.05 1.31 1.59
CA ARG A 62 13.58 2.61 1.16
C ARG A 62 14.62 2.45 0.06
#